data_AF-A0A2H0S3A3-F1
#
_entry.id   AF-A0A2H0S3A3-F1
#
_cell.length_a   1.000
_cell.length_b   1.000
_cell.length_c   1.000
_cell.angle_alpha   90.00
_cell.angle_beta   90.00
_cell.angle_gamma   90.00
#
_symmetry.space_group_name_H-M   'P 1'
#
loop_
_entity.id
_entity.type
_entity.pdbx_description
1 polymer ?
#
loop_
_entity_poly.entity_id
_entity_poly.type
_entity_poly.pdbx_seq_one_letter_code
_entity_poly.pdbx_strand_id
1 'polypeptide(L)'
;MFDPMSELGGDPQTDDETAVPVQSAPVRSGSRGGNGSFAQELHSVTIHARQRTFYIDLKESGHGKFFKISEKSRGGQKTTIMFDAEDLEKFIEAFQEMKGQLS
;
A
#
# COMPACT_ATOMS: atom_id res chain seq x y z
N MET A 1 -34.13 39.34 43.61
CA MET A 1 -33.15 38.35 44.10
C MET A 1 -31.83 39.09 44.29
N PHE A 2 -31.16 38.84 45.40
CA PHE A 2 -29.95 39.49 45.90
C PHE A 2 -28.79 39.47 44.89
N ASP A 3 -28.03 40.56 44.84
CA ASP A 3 -26.95 40.86 43.91
C ASP A 3 -25.64 41.06 44.70
N PRO A 4 -24.61 40.21 44.53
CA PRO A 4 -23.29 40.49 45.05
C PRO A 4 -22.44 41.12 43.93
N MET A 5 -22.61 42.43 43.84
CA MET A 5 -21.63 43.41 43.39
C MET A 5 -20.17 42.97 43.58
N SER A 6 -19.37 43.43 42.61
CA SER A 6 -18.12 44.14 42.83
C SER A 6 -17.09 43.44 43.70
N GLU A 7 -16.01 42.97 43.07
CA GLU A 7 -14.60 43.04 43.49
C GLU A 7 -13.89 42.12 42.46
N LEU A 8 -13.30 42.61 41.38
CA LEU A 8 -12.01 43.29 41.39
C LEU A 8 -11.74 43.85 40.00
N GLY A 9 -11.44 45.14 39.95
CA GLY A 9 -10.67 45.71 38.86
C GLY A 9 -9.21 45.24 38.92
N GLY A 10 -8.59 45.16 37.75
CA GLY A 10 -7.17 44.87 37.58
C GLY A 10 -6.82 44.84 36.11
N ASP A 11 -6.17 45.90 35.64
CA ASP A 11 -5.67 46.16 34.29
C ASP A 11 -4.64 45.12 33.77
N PRO A 12 -4.29 45.15 32.46
CA PRO A 12 -3.60 44.10 31.72
C PRO A 12 -2.07 44.19 31.82
N GLN A 13 -1.39 43.04 31.78
CA GLN A 13 0.08 42.95 31.70
C GLN A 13 0.42 41.71 30.84
N THR A 14 0.58 41.87 29.52
CA THR A 14 1.86 42.00 28.78
C THR A 14 2.85 40.86 29.03
N ASP A 15 3.19 40.22 27.90
CA ASP A 15 4.40 39.46 27.62
C ASP A 15 4.53 38.06 28.22
N ASP A 16 4.13 37.04 27.45
CA ASP A 16 5.03 35.89 27.26
C ASP A 16 4.87 35.24 25.88
N GLU A 17 6.02 35.02 25.29
CA GLU A 17 6.31 34.59 23.94
C GLU A 17 6.35 33.06 23.91
N THR A 18 5.36 32.39 23.29
CA THR A 18 5.60 31.06 22.70
C THR A 18 4.70 30.85 21.48
N ALA A 19 5.19 31.29 20.32
CA ALA A 19 4.64 30.88 19.04
C ALA A 19 4.76 29.35 18.90
N VAL A 20 3.63 28.64 18.96
CA VAL A 20 3.58 27.24 18.55
C VAL A 20 3.76 27.18 17.02
N PRO A 21 4.82 26.57 16.47
CA PRO A 21 4.88 26.38 15.03
C PRO A 21 3.89 25.26 14.68
N VAL A 22 2.80 25.65 14.02
CA VAL A 22 1.85 24.74 13.39
C VAL A 22 2.58 24.03 12.26
N GLN A 23 3.28 22.93 12.58
CA GLN A 23 3.96 22.12 11.58
C GLN A 23 2.90 21.50 10.67
N SER A 24 2.98 21.92 9.41
CA SER A 24 2.14 21.50 8.31
C SER A 24 2.31 20.00 8.10
N ALA A 25 1.22 19.24 8.26
CA ALA A 25 1.20 17.82 7.98
C ALA A 25 1.62 17.54 6.53
N PRO A 26 2.52 16.57 6.26
CA PRO A 26 2.74 16.11 4.91
C PRO A 26 1.60 15.16 4.51
N VAL A 27 0.63 15.70 3.76
CA VAL A 27 -0.29 14.87 2.98
C VAL A 27 0.44 14.45 1.70
N ARG A 28 1.04 13.26 1.68
CA ARG A 28 1.42 12.59 0.43
C ARG A 28 1.17 11.09 0.49
N SER A 29 0.09 10.72 -0.19
CA SER A 29 0.09 9.72 -1.27
C SER A 29 0.73 8.37 -0.93
N GLY A 30 -0.14 7.44 -0.56
CA GLY A 30 0.17 6.03 -0.62
C GLY A 30 -0.80 5.31 0.26
N SER A 31 -1.92 4.88 -0.33
CA SER A 31 -2.62 3.71 0.16
C SER A 31 -1.62 2.54 0.06
N ARG A 32 -0.71 2.46 1.04
CA ARG A 32 -0.04 1.23 1.38
C ARG A 32 -1.17 0.39 1.97
N GLY A 33 -1.86 -0.32 1.08
CA GLY A 33 -2.52 -1.58 1.43
C GLY A 33 -1.45 -2.50 1.97
N GLY A 34 -1.02 -2.21 3.19
CA GLY A 34 -0.09 -2.98 3.98
C GLY A 34 -0.85 -4.19 4.45
N ASN A 35 -1.02 -5.17 3.55
CA ASN A 35 -1.07 -6.56 3.95
C ASN A 35 0.34 -6.91 4.42
N GLY A 36 0.71 -6.34 5.58
CA GLY A 36 2.04 -6.36 6.13
C GLY A 36 2.41 -7.79 6.51
N SER A 37 3.44 -8.28 5.84
CA SER A 37 4.45 -9.18 6.39
C SER A 37 4.09 -10.63 6.69
N PHE A 38 3.14 -11.26 5.98
CA PHE A 38 3.07 -12.73 6.00
C PHE A 38 4.20 -13.39 5.18
N ALA A 39 4.83 -12.65 4.27
CA ALA A 39 5.89 -13.16 3.41
C ALA A 39 6.89 -12.08 2.99
N GLN A 40 8.17 -12.44 2.96
CA GLN A 40 9.24 -11.61 2.41
C GLN A 40 9.15 -11.60 0.88
N GLU A 41 9.25 -10.42 0.27
CA GLU A 41 9.36 -10.30 -1.19
C GLU A 41 10.81 -10.53 -1.61
N LEU A 42 11.02 -11.50 -2.50
CA LEU A 42 12.34 -11.87 -3.00
C LEU A 42 12.63 -11.21 -4.35
N HIS A 43 11.63 -11.19 -5.24
CA HIS A 43 11.76 -10.59 -6.56
C HIS A 43 10.40 -10.19 -7.13
N SER A 44 10.38 -9.17 -7.98
CA SER A 44 9.16 -8.65 -8.58
C SER A 44 9.41 -8.21 -10.01
N VAL A 45 8.54 -8.67 -10.93
CA VAL A 45 8.54 -8.28 -12.34
C VAL A 45 7.21 -7.61 -12.66
N THR A 46 7.27 -6.52 -13.42
CA THR A 46 6.08 -5.80 -13.91
C THR A 46 6.04 -5.83 -15.42
N ILE A 47 4.89 -6.23 -15.98
CA ILE A 47 4.63 -6.23 -17.42
C ILE A 47 3.55 -5.20 -17.72
N HIS A 48 3.91 -4.17 -18.49
CA HIS A 48 2.97 -3.17 -18.96
C HIS A 48 2.39 -3.57 -20.32
N ALA A 49 1.10 -3.92 -20.35
CA ALA A 49 0.34 -4.13 -21.58
C ALA A 49 -0.57 -2.93 -21.86
N ARG A 50 -1.22 -2.92 -23.02
CA ARG A 50 -1.98 -1.75 -23.51
C ARG A 50 -3.08 -1.28 -22.55
N GLN A 51 -3.84 -2.19 -21.94
CA GLN A 51 -4.99 -1.87 -21.07
C GLN A 51 -4.87 -2.44 -19.64
N ARG A 52 -3.78 -3.15 -19.37
CA ARG A 52 -3.59 -3.96 -18.17
C ARG A 52 -2.12 -3.92 -17.76
N THR A 53 -1.87 -3.98 -16.46
CA THR A 53 -0.52 -4.20 -15.90
C THR A 53 -0.53 -5.52 -15.14
N PHE A 54 0.45 -6.37 -15.41
CA PHE A 54 0.66 -7.61 -14.67
C PHE A 54 1.83 -7.44 -13.70
N TYR A 55 1.65 -7.90 -12.47
CA TYR A 55 2.67 -7.95 -11.44
C TYR A 55 2.93 -9.41 -11.11
N ILE A 56 4.18 -9.84 -11.16
CA ILE A 56 4.62 -11.20 -10.84
C ILE A 56 5.60 -11.08 -9.68
N ASP A 57 5.16 -11.44 -8.48
CA ASP A 57 5.96 -11.35 -7.27
C ASP A 57 6.36 -12.77 -6.83
N LEU A 58 7.66 -13.02 -6.65
CA LEU A 58 8.18 -14.18 -5.92
C LEU A 58 8.35 -13.80 -4.45
N LYS A 59 7.67 -14.54 -3.57
CA LYS A 59 7.66 -14.28 -2.13
C LYS A 59 8.02 -15.55 -1.34
N GLU A 60 8.43 -15.38 -0.09
CA GLU A 60 8.78 -16.46 0.83
C GLU A 60 8.05 -16.28 2.17
N SER A 61 7.34 -17.32 2.58
CA SER A 61 6.63 -17.40 3.87
C SER A 61 7.19 -18.54 4.73
N GLY A 62 6.64 -18.74 5.93
CA GLY A 62 6.98 -19.91 6.76
C GLY A 62 6.64 -21.27 6.12
N HIS A 63 5.80 -21.29 5.08
CA HIS A 63 5.42 -22.51 4.35
C HIS A 63 6.25 -22.73 3.08
N GLY A 64 7.23 -21.87 2.80
CA GLY A 64 8.06 -21.94 1.60
C GLY A 64 7.86 -20.76 0.65
N LYS A 65 8.39 -20.90 -0.56
CA LYS A 65 8.34 -19.89 -1.62
C LYS A 65 7.10 -20.06 -2.47
N PHE A 66 6.50 -18.95 -2.88
CA PHE A 66 5.31 -18.93 -3.72
C PHE A 66 5.31 -17.72 -4.66
N PHE A 67 4.57 -17.83 -5.75
CA PHE A 67 4.33 -16.75 -6.69
C PHE A 67 2.98 -16.11 -6.43
N LYS A 68 2.93 -14.77 -6.52
CA LYS A 68 1.68 -14.01 -6.57
C LYS A 68 1.62 -13.26 -7.88
N ILE A 69 0.66 -13.61 -8.74
CA ILE A 69 0.44 -12.95 -10.03
C ILE A 69 -0.83 -12.10 -9.92
N SER A 70 -0.70 -10.80 -10.15
CA SER A 70 -1.82 -9.85 -10.13
C SER A 70 -2.00 -9.19 -11.48
N GLU A 71 -3.23 -9.21 -12.01
CA GLU A 71 -3.63 -8.36 -13.13
C GLU A 71 -4.33 -7.11 -12.58
N LYS A 72 -3.93 -5.93 -13.04
CA LYS A 72 -4.64 -4.67 -12.79
C LYS A 72 -5.12 -4.08 -14.11
N SER A 73 -6.44 -4.01 -14.27
CA SER A 73 -7.07 -3.33 -15.41
C SER A 73 -7.05 -1.80 -15.24
N ARG A 74 -7.13 -1.06 -16.35
CA ARG A 74 -7.27 0.42 -16.33
C ARG A 74 -8.53 0.90 -15.59
N GLY A 75 -9.58 0.07 -15.53
CA GLY A 75 -10.80 0.33 -14.76
C GLY A 75 -10.67 0.12 -13.26
N GLY A 76 -9.47 -0.19 -12.77
CA GLY A 76 -9.18 -0.35 -11.34
C GLY A 76 -9.47 -1.75 -10.78
N GLN A 77 -10.16 -2.61 -11.53
CA GLN A 77 -10.36 -4.01 -11.13
C GLN A 77 -9.03 -4.75 -11.10
N LYS A 78 -8.76 -5.44 -9.99
CA LYS A 78 -7.56 -6.25 -9.77
C LYS A 78 -7.96 -7.71 -9.51
N THR A 79 -7.40 -8.62 -10.28
CA THR A 79 -7.51 -10.07 -10.03
C THR A 79 -6.14 -10.60 -9.61
N THR A 80 -6.11 -11.64 -8.80
CA THR A 80 -4.85 -12.18 -8.27
C THR A 80 -4.96 -13.68 -8.10
N ILE A 81 -3.91 -14.39 -8.51
CA ILE A 81 -3.71 -15.82 -8.22
C ILE A 81 -2.40 -15.99 -7.45
N MET A 82 -2.32 -17.08 -6.69
CA MET A 82 -1.11 -17.51 -5.99
C MET A 82 -0.92 -19.00 -6.20
N PHE A 83 0.33 -19.43 -6.31
CA PHE A 83 0.70 -20.84 -6.40
C PHE A 83 2.10 -21.04 -5.81
N ASP A 84 2.37 -22.24 -5.32
CA ASP A 84 3.64 -22.57 -4.69
C ASP A 84 4.75 -22.71 -5.73
N ALA A 85 6.00 -22.43 -5.32
CA ALA A 85 7.13 -22.45 -6.25
C ALA A 85 7.37 -23.85 -6.88
N GLU A 86 6.92 -24.92 -6.23
CA GLU A 86 7.00 -26.30 -6.74
C GLU A 86 6.17 -26.53 -8.01
N ASP A 87 5.11 -25.74 -8.23
CA ASP A 87 4.28 -25.85 -9.43
C ASP A 87 4.81 -25.02 -10.60
N LEU A 88 5.87 -24.22 -10.41
CA LEU A 88 6.39 -23.30 -11.43
C LEU A 88 6.76 -24.01 -12.74
N GLU A 89 7.38 -25.19 -12.66
CA GLU A 89 7.77 -25.96 -13.85
C GLU A 89 6.54 -26.32 -14.71
N LYS A 90 5.44 -26.77 -14.09
CA LYS A 90 4.18 -27.08 -14.78
C LYS A 90 3.58 -25.85 -15.46
N PHE A 91 3.64 -24.68 -14.81
CA PHE A 91 3.20 -23.42 -15.42
C PHE A 91 4.05 -23.06 -16.65
N ILE A 92 5.38 -23.21 -16.56
CA ILE A 92 6.29 -22.91 -17.68
C ILE A 92 6.00 -23.84 -18.86
N GLU A 93 5.88 -25.15 -18.63
CA GLU A 93 5.54 -26.13 -19.65
C GLU A 93 4.22 -25.77 -20.34
N ALA A 94 3.16 -25.47 -19.56
CA ALA A 94 1.87 -25.08 -20.10
C ALA A 94 1.96 -23.79 -20.96
N PHE A 95 2.71 -22.78 -20.52
CA PHE A 95 2.90 -21.57 -21.33
C PHE A 95 3.71 -21.83 -22.61
N GLN A 96 4.70 -22.72 -22.58
CA GLN A 96 5.47 -23.11 -23.76
C GLN A 96 4.62 -23.89 -24.77
N GLU A 97 3.78 -24.82 -24.31
CA GLU A 97 2.81 -25.53 -25.14
C GLU A 97 1.86 -24.55 -25.83
N MET A 98 1.25 -23.65 -25.06
CA MET A 98 0.34 -22.63 -25.58
C MET A 98 1.03 -21.68 -26.56
N LYS A 99 2.30 -21.33 -26.32
CA LYS A 99 3.09 -20.53 -27.26
C LYS A 99 3.28 -21.24 -28.60
N GLY A 100 3.45 -22.56 -28.62
CA GLY A 100 3.54 -23.35 -29.85
C GLY A 100 2.30 -23.20 -30.75
N GLN A 101 1.12 -23.00 -30.15
CA GLN A 101 -0.16 -22.83 -30.87
C GLN A 101 -0.35 -21.44 -31.50
N LEU A 102 0.53 -20.48 -31.21
CA LEU A 102 0.46 -19.13 -31.77
C LEU A 102 1.10 -19.03 -33.17
N SER A 103 1.40 -20.16 -33.81
CA SER A 103 2.05 -20.27 -35.12
C SER A 103 1.04 -20.32 -36.26
#